data_AF-A0A1U7J6Z7-F1
#
_entry.id   AF-A0A1U7J6Z7-F1
#
_cell.length_a   1.000
_cell.length_b   1.000
_cell.length_c   1.000
_cell.angle_alpha   90.00
_cell.angle_beta   90.00
_cell.angle_gamma   90.00
#
_symmetry.space_group_name_H-M   'P 1'
#
loop_
_entity.id
_entity.type
_entity.pdbx_description
1 polymer ?
#
loop_
_entity_poly.entity_id
_entity_poly.type
_entity_poly.pdbx_seq_one_letter_code
_entity_poly.pdbx_strand_id
1 'polypeptide(L)'
;MKLTYRGNSYDALSQPAPKMGETIDTGNYRGAPITFEALAELPAQPAADLTWRGVPHRTGIAAPVAAIAPVVIAAELPAVAASLVAPAVESEPAPVNLSDLARNLFIRRHQRSRRREQGMMVRLAAEVGISVEDAAHYESHIQGKMPHDFSGYDRGSAAMS
;
A
#
# COMPACT_ATOMS: atom_id res chain seq x y z
N MET A 1 21.06 14.35 25.72
CA MET A 1 20.94 15.62 24.96
C MET A 1 19.46 15.98 24.87
N LYS A 2 19.06 17.19 25.27
CA LYS A 2 17.68 17.67 25.10
C LYS A 2 17.53 18.19 23.67
N LEU A 3 16.59 17.65 22.91
CA LEU A 3 16.30 18.13 21.55
C LEU A 3 15.25 19.23 21.64
N THR A 4 15.59 20.44 21.21
CA THR A 4 14.65 21.56 21.10
C THR A 4 14.34 21.81 19.63
N TYR A 5 13.07 21.69 19.25
CA TYR A 5 12.62 22.00 17.89
C TYR A 5 11.34 22.84 17.93
N ARG A 6 11.36 24.00 17.26
CA ARG A 6 10.24 24.96 17.18
C ARG A 6 9.61 25.32 18.53
N GLY A 7 10.43 25.56 19.55
CA GLY A 7 9.96 25.98 20.88
C GLY A 7 9.43 24.83 21.75
N ASN A 8 9.35 23.60 21.23
CA ASN A 8 9.03 22.42 22.01
C ASN A 8 10.33 21.73 22.46
N SER A 9 10.46 21.51 23.76
CA SER A 9 11.54 20.73 24.36
C SER A 9 11.12 19.28 24.45
N TYR A 10 11.83 18.40 23.74
CA TYR A 10 11.65 16.96 23.88
C TYR A 10 12.63 16.46 24.92
N ASP A 11 12.11 16.11 26.08
CA ASP A 11 12.86 15.29 27.02
C ASP A 11 12.94 13.89 26.42
N ALA A 12 14.13 13.50 25.98
CA ALA A 12 14.41 12.12 25.60
C ALA A 12 14.25 11.28 26.87
N LEU A 13 13.04 10.73 27.08
CA LEU A 13 12.81 9.70 28.06
C LEU A 13 13.79 8.58 27.72
N SER A 14 14.72 8.29 28.64
CA SER A 14 15.59 7.14 28.54
C SER A 14 14.72 5.89 28.64
N GLN A 15 14.12 5.48 27.53
CA GLN A 15 13.45 4.20 27.44
C GLN A 15 14.54 3.14 27.59
N PRO A 16 14.50 2.31 28.65
CA PRO A 16 15.47 1.24 28.78
C PRO A 16 15.35 0.34 27.55
N ALA A 17 16.49 -0.08 27.01
CA ALA A 17 16.49 -1.06 25.93
C ALA A 17 15.69 -2.29 26.39
N PRO A 18 14.85 -2.87 25.50
CA PRO A 18 14.11 -4.07 25.83
C PRO A 18 15.07 -5.16 26.28
N LYS A 19 14.77 -5.81 27.40
CA LYS A 19 15.53 -6.98 27.85
C LYS A 19 15.25 -8.12 26.87
N MET A 20 16.29 -8.61 26.21
CA MET A 20 16.19 -9.81 25.39
C MET A 20 16.22 -11.04 26.29
N GLY A 21 15.44 -12.04 25.91
CA GLY A 21 15.27 -13.33 26.58
C GLY A 21 15.95 -14.44 25.79
N GLU A 22 15.32 -15.60 25.75
CA GLU A 22 15.89 -16.79 25.10
C GLU A 22 16.03 -16.60 23.57
N THR A 23 17.10 -17.14 23.01
CA THR A 23 17.31 -17.19 21.56
C THR A 23 16.33 -18.19 20.95
N ILE A 24 15.43 -17.69 20.12
CA ILE A 24 14.42 -18.47 19.41
C ILE A 24 15.06 -19.23 18.24
N ASP A 25 15.94 -18.56 17.50
CA ASP A 25 16.55 -19.13 16.29
C ASP A 25 17.85 -18.41 15.92
N THR A 26 18.67 -19.03 15.07
CA THR A 26 19.89 -18.43 14.52
C THR A 26 19.95 -18.66 13.01
N GLY A 27 20.39 -17.66 12.27
CA GLY A 27 20.46 -17.72 10.81
C GLY A 27 21.61 -16.91 10.23
N ASN A 28 21.70 -16.87 8.89
CA ASN A 28 22.67 -16.04 8.18
C ASN A 28 21.91 -15.11 7.21
N TYR A 29 22.11 -13.81 7.33
CA TYR A 29 21.61 -12.83 6.37
C TYR A 29 22.77 -12.16 5.65
N ARG A 30 22.84 -12.35 4.33
CA ARG A 30 23.91 -11.83 3.45
C ARG A 30 25.34 -12.19 3.92
N GLY A 31 25.50 -13.41 4.43
CA GLY A 31 26.78 -13.92 4.91
C GLY A 31 27.16 -13.47 6.33
N ALA A 32 26.33 -12.65 6.99
CA ALA A 32 26.50 -12.29 8.40
C ALA A 32 25.58 -13.16 9.29
N PRO A 33 26.05 -13.68 10.43
CA PRO A 33 25.23 -14.41 11.37
C PRO A 33 24.25 -13.45 12.07
N ILE A 34 23.01 -13.90 12.23
CA ILE A 34 21.96 -13.19 12.97
C ILE A 34 21.35 -14.13 14.02
N THR A 35 21.08 -13.60 15.20
CA THR A 35 20.36 -14.29 16.28
C THR A 35 18.98 -13.66 16.44
N PHE A 36 17.96 -14.50 16.56
CA PHE A 36 16.60 -14.08 16.85
C PHE A 36 16.34 -14.34 18.33
N GLU A 37 16.21 -13.29 19.13
CA GLU A 37 15.96 -13.38 20.57
C GLU A 37 14.52 -12.97 20.88
N ALA A 38 13.87 -13.71 21.78
CA ALA A 38 12.58 -13.33 22.32
C ALA A 38 12.72 -12.09 23.21
N LEU A 39 11.65 -11.33 23.39
CA LEU A 39 11.59 -10.32 24.44
C LEU A 39 11.39 -11.02 25.80
N ALA A 40 12.25 -10.73 26.78
CA ALA A 40 12.12 -11.27 28.14
C ALA A 40 10.89 -10.72 28.86
N GLU A 41 10.56 -9.45 28.61
CA GLU A 41 9.39 -8.77 29.15
C GLU A 41 8.54 -8.28 27.98
N LEU A 42 7.38 -8.93 27.77
CA LEU A 42 6.40 -8.45 26.80
C LEU A 42 5.78 -7.15 27.32
N PRO A 43 5.64 -6.11 26.47
CA PRO A 43 4.96 -4.89 26.88
C PRO A 43 3.52 -5.20 27.28
N ALA A 44 3.02 -4.49 28.30
CA ALA A 44 1.64 -4.62 28.74
C ALA A 44 0.69 -4.36 27.56
N GLN A 45 -0.15 -5.35 27.24
CA GLN A 45 -1.16 -5.19 26.22
C GLN A 45 -2.24 -4.22 26.71
N PRO A 46 -2.77 -3.34 25.86
CA PRO A 46 -3.87 -2.47 26.25
C PRO A 46 -5.11 -3.31 26.62
N ALA A 47 -5.76 -2.98 27.73
CA ALA A 47 -6.98 -3.66 28.17
C ALA A 47 -8.21 -3.35 27.30
N ALA A 48 -8.06 -2.48 26.29
CA ALA A 48 -9.12 -2.15 25.36
C ALA A 48 -9.33 -3.30 24.35
N ASP A 49 -10.58 -3.67 24.11
CA ASP A 49 -10.93 -4.58 23.01
C ASP A 49 -10.57 -3.89 21.68
N LEU A 50 -9.48 -4.32 21.06
CA LEU A 50 -9.06 -3.81 19.75
C LEU A 50 -9.95 -4.39 18.66
N THR A 51 -10.40 -3.56 17.72
CA THR A 51 -11.15 -4.03 16.53
C THR A 51 -10.37 -3.71 15.26
N TRP A 52 -10.16 -4.72 14.40
CA TRP A 52 -9.59 -4.54 13.06
C TRP A 52 -10.66 -4.80 12.01
N ARG A 53 -11.01 -3.79 11.20
CA ARG A 53 -12.07 -3.88 10.16
C ARG A 53 -13.41 -4.42 10.70
N GLY A 54 -13.77 -4.03 11.93
CA GLY A 54 -14.99 -4.49 12.60
C GLY A 54 -14.88 -5.87 13.27
N VAL A 55 -13.73 -6.54 13.19
CA VAL A 55 -13.49 -7.83 13.86
C VAL A 55 -12.71 -7.61 15.16
N PRO A 56 -13.19 -8.08 16.32
CA PRO A 56 -12.44 -7.99 17.57
C PRO A 56 -11.15 -8.82 17.48
N HIS A 57 -10.02 -8.17 17.69
CA HIS A 57 -8.70 -8.75 17.67
C HIS A 57 -8.22 -9.01 19.11
N ARG A 58 -8.10 -10.29 19.47
CA ARG A 58 -7.53 -10.73 20.76
C ARG A 58 -6.29 -11.56 20.49
N THR A 59 -5.14 -11.15 21.05
CA THR A 59 -3.90 -11.95 21.00
C THR A 59 -3.99 -13.09 22.03
N GLY A 60 -3.76 -14.33 21.61
CA GLY A 60 -3.74 -15.51 22.50
C GLY A 60 -4.94 -16.47 22.39
N ILE A 61 -5.96 -16.12 21.61
CA ILE A 61 -7.06 -17.03 21.25
C ILE A 61 -7.03 -17.17 19.73
N ALA A 62 -6.82 -18.38 19.23
CA ALA A 62 -6.92 -18.67 17.80
C ALA A 62 -8.32 -18.23 17.32
N ALA A 63 -8.37 -17.36 16.33
CA ALA A 63 -9.62 -16.87 15.77
C ALA A 63 -10.49 -18.07 15.35
N PRO A 64 -11.78 -18.12 15.75
CA PRO A 64 -12.66 -19.17 15.26
C PRO A 64 -12.72 -19.07 13.75
N VAL A 65 -12.31 -20.14 13.07
CA VAL A 65 -12.47 -20.30 11.62
C VAL A 65 -13.97 -20.26 11.36
N ALA A 66 -14.48 -19.11 10.94
CA ALA A 66 -15.88 -18.96 10.58
C ALA A 66 -16.15 -19.87 9.38
N ALA A 67 -16.96 -20.91 9.59
CA ALA A 67 -17.49 -21.75 8.53
C ALA A 67 -18.29 -20.86 7.56
N ILE A 68 -17.88 -20.85 6.30
CA ILE A 68 -18.57 -20.16 5.22
C ILE A 68 -19.88 -20.92 4.97
N ALA A 69 -21.00 -20.39 5.47
CA ALA A 69 -22.32 -20.86 5.09
C ALA A 69 -22.69 -20.26 3.72
N PRO A 70 -23.16 -21.06 2.73
CA PRO A 70 -23.61 -20.53 1.45
C PRO A 70 -24.93 -19.77 1.63
N VAL A 71 -24.91 -18.47 1.31
CA VAL A 71 -26.10 -17.61 1.27
C VAL A 71 -26.91 -17.98 0.02
N VAL A 72 -28.08 -18.60 0.21
CA VAL A 72 -29.11 -18.74 -0.82
C VAL A 72 -29.81 -17.39 -0.94
N ILE A 73 -29.58 -16.67 -2.04
CA ILE A 73 -30.32 -15.46 -2.38
C ILE A 73 -31.55 -15.89 -3.19
N ALA A 74 -32.71 -15.95 -2.51
CA ALA A 74 -34.00 -16.05 -3.17
C ALA A 74 -34.34 -14.70 -3.83
N ALA A 75 -34.76 -14.79 -5.09
CA ALA A 75 -35.15 -13.68 -5.94
C ALA A 75 -36.50 -13.10 -5.52
N GLU A 76 -36.60 -11.77 -5.40
CA GLU A 76 -37.79 -10.99 -5.78
C GLU A 76 -37.35 -9.63 -6.36
N LEU A 77 -37.73 -9.40 -7.62
CA LEU A 77 -37.57 -8.13 -8.36
C LEU A 77 -38.72 -7.17 -7.99
N PRO A 78 -38.57 -5.86 -8.24
CA PRO A 78 -39.35 -5.33 -9.36
C PRO A 78 -38.59 -4.36 -10.28
N ALA A 79 -39.03 -4.37 -11.53
CA ALA A 79 -38.50 -3.68 -12.69
C ALA A 79 -38.85 -2.19 -12.75
N VAL A 80 -37.94 -1.36 -13.28
CA VAL A 80 -38.26 -0.29 -14.25
C VAL A 80 -37.10 -0.16 -15.24
N ALA A 81 -37.46 -0.21 -16.52
CA ALA A 81 -36.60 -0.20 -17.69
C ALA A 81 -35.98 1.18 -18.00
N ALA A 82 -34.75 1.19 -18.52
CA ALA A 82 -34.35 2.08 -19.61
C ALA A 82 -33.11 1.53 -20.32
N SER A 83 -33.33 1.14 -21.56
CA SER A 83 -32.44 0.52 -22.54
C SER A 83 -31.27 1.42 -22.95
N LEU A 84 -30.03 0.90 -22.90
CA LEU A 84 -29.02 1.18 -23.92
C LEU A 84 -28.19 -0.09 -24.20
N VAL A 85 -28.20 -0.46 -25.47
CA VAL A 85 -27.72 -1.68 -26.12
C VAL A 85 -26.24 -1.97 -25.85
N ALA A 86 -25.95 -3.18 -25.38
CA ALA A 86 -24.67 -3.86 -25.49
C ALA A 86 -24.77 -4.93 -26.59
N PRO A 87 -23.68 -5.33 -27.27
CA PRO A 87 -23.45 -6.75 -27.48
C PRO A 87 -22.79 -7.30 -26.23
N ALA A 88 -23.51 -8.22 -25.60
CA ALA A 88 -23.06 -9.02 -24.48
C ALA A 88 -21.73 -9.72 -24.82
N VAL A 89 -20.74 -9.50 -23.97
CA VAL A 89 -19.75 -10.53 -23.66
C VAL A 89 -20.05 -10.92 -22.23
N GLU A 90 -20.76 -12.03 -22.08
CA GLU A 90 -20.80 -12.80 -20.84
C GLU A 90 -19.36 -13.25 -20.56
N SER A 91 -18.67 -12.53 -19.69
CA SER A 91 -17.50 -13.07 -19.03
C SER A 91 -17.93 -13.44 -17.61
N GLU A 92 -18.11 -14.74 -17.37
CA GLU A 92 -18.03 -15.30 -16.04
C GLU A 92 -16.84 -14.65 -15.30
N PRO A 93 -16.97 -14.27 -14.01
CA PRO A 93 -15.86 -13.72 -13.27
C PRO A 93 -14.84 -14.84 -13.04
N ALA A 94 -13.91 -14.98 -14.00
CA ALA A 94 -12.73 -15.81 -13.82
C ALA A 94 -12.09 -15.46 -12.47
N PRO A 95 -11.59 -16.45 -11.70
CA PRO A 95 -10.96 -16.18 -10.42
C PRO A 95 -9.83 -15.19 -10.67
N VAL A 96 -9.99 -13.96 -10.20
CA VAL A 96 -9.01 -12.91 -10.41
C VAL A 96 -7.78 -13.35 -9.62
N ASN A 97 -6.78 -13.91 -10.31
CA ASN A 97 -5.53 -14.30 -9.68
C ASN A 97 -4.99 -13.06 -8.98
N LEU A 98 -4.79 -13.16 -7.66
CA LEU A 98 -4.33 -12.03 -6.85
C LEU A 98 -3.00 -11.46 -7.38
N SER A 99 -2.16 -12.31 -7.96
CA SER A 99 -0.93 -11.92 -8.67
C SER A 99 -1.18 -11.04 -9.89
N ASP A 100 -2.20 -11.35 -10.68
CA ASP A 100 -2.54 -10.62 -11.91
C ASP A 100 -3.19 -9.28 -11.56
N LEU A 101 -4.02 -9.26 -10.52
CA LEU A 101 -4.55 -8.01 -9.95
C LEU A 101 -3.42 -7.13 -9.41
N ALA A 102 -2.49 -7.69 -8.63
CA ALA A 102 -1.34 -6.93 -8.10
C ALA A 102 -0.46 -6.38 -9.23
N ARG A 103 -0.19 -7.18 -10.27
CA ARG A 103 0.53 -6.76 -11.48
C ARG A 103 -0.19 -5.62 -12.19
N ASN A 104 -1.50 -5.73 -12.39
CA ASN A 104 -2.31 -4.69 -13.04
C ASN A 104 -2.32 -3.37 -12.25
N LEU A 105 -2.41 -3.44 -10.92
CA LEU A 105 -2.34 -2.25 -10.06
C LEU A 105 -0.97 -1.59 -10.15
N PHE A 106 0.12 -2.37 -10.13
CA PHE A 106 1.48 -1.87 -10.27
C PHE A 106 1.68 -1.18 -11.63
N ILE A 107 1.27 -1.83 -12.72
CA ILE A 107 1.37 -1.27 -14.08
C ILE A 107 0.56 0.04 -14.19
N ARG A 108 -0.68 0.05 -13.68
CA ARG A 108 -1.55 1.22 -13.72
C ARG A 108 -0.96 2.39 -12.92
N ARG A 109 -0.41 2.12 -11.73
CA ARG A 109 0.29 3.13 -10.91
C ARG A 109 1.49 3.70 -11.67
N HIS A 110 2.34 2.84 -12.21
CA HIS A 110 3.53 3.27 -12.95
C HIS A 110 3.19 4.12 -14.18
N GLN A 111 2.20 3.70 -14.98
CA GLN A 111 1.71 4.49 -16.12
C GLN A 111 1.12 5.83 -15.70
N ARG A 112 0.39 5.88 -14.57
CA ARG A 112 -0.17 7.13 -14.05
C ARG A 112 0.93 8.11 -13.63
N SER A 113 1.98 7.63 -12.95
CA SER A 113 3.10 8.48 -12.56
C SER A 113 3.85 9.02 -13.79
N ARG A 114 4.12 8.18 -14.81
CA ARG A 114 4.76 8.61 -16.06
C ARG A 114 3.96 9.68 -16.80
N ARG A 115 2.65 9.50 -16.97
CA ARG A 115 1.79 10.49 -17.67
C ARG A 115 1.79 11.85 -16.97
N ARG A 116 1.87 11.87 -15.63
CA ARG A 116 1.90 13.11 -14.85
C ARG A 116 3.22 13.85 -15.02
N GLU A 117 4.32 13.11 -14.95
CA GLU A 117 5.67 13.63 -15.18
C GLU A 117 5.79 14.22 -16.59
N GLN A 118 5.37 13.47 -17.63
CA GLN A 118 5.32 13.96 -19.01
C GLN A 118 4.47 15.23 -19.13
N GLY A 119 3.27 15.24 -18.53
CA GLY A 119 2.41 16.42 -18.56
C GLY A 119 3.02 17.65 -17.88
N MET A 120 3.80 17.46 -16.81
CA MET A 120 4.52 18.55 -16.15
C MET A 120 5.70 19.04 -16.99
N MET A 121 6.49 18.13 -17.57
CA MET A 121 7.60 18.47 -18.45
C MET A 121 7.13 19.25 -19.66
N VAL A 122 6.05 18.82 -20.32
CA VAL A 122 5.51 19.51 -21.51
C VAL A 122 5.07 20.93 -21.17
N ARG A 123 4.46 21.15 -20.00
CA ARG A 123 4.08 22.49 -19.53
C ARG A 123 5.31 23.38 -19.28
N LEU A 124 6.32 22.85 -18.59
CA LEU A 124 7.57 23.57 -18.33
C LEU A 124 8.32 23.87 -19.63
N ALA A 125 8.38 22.91 -20.55
CA ALA A 125 9.00 23.08 -21.86
C ALA A 125 8.35 24.24 -22.63
N ALA A 126 7.01 24.33 -22.62
CA ALA A 126 6.29 25.44 -23.22
C ALA A 126 6.63 26.80 -22.59
N GLU A 127 6.83 26.86 -21.26
CA GLU A 127 7.24 28.09 -20.56
C GLU A 127 8.67 28.53 -20.93
N VAL A 128 9.57 27.57 -21.16
CA VAL A 128 10.97 27.83 -21.54
C VAL A 128 11.12 28.05 -23.06
N GLY A 129 10.05 27.87 -23.83
CA GLY A 129 10.06 28.03 -25.29
C GLY A 129 10.63 26.84 -26.06
N ILE A 130 10.69 25.66 -25.43
CA ILE A 130 11.09 24.40 -26.05
C ILE A 130 9.87 23.78 -26.74
N SER A 131 10.05 23.27 -27.96
CA SER A 131 8.99 22.58 -28.71
C SER A 131 8.56 21.28 -28.01
N VAL A 132 7.32 20.84 -28.25
CA VAL A 132 6.81 19.59 -27.66
C VAL A 132 7.59 18.39 -28.19
N GLU A 133 8.00 18.47 -29.45
CA GLU A 133 8.80 17.47 -30.14
C GLU A 133 10.18 17.31 -29.49
N ASP A 134 10.87 18.42 -29.18
CA ASP A 134 12.17 18.39 -28.50
C ASP A 134 12.03 17.91 -27.06
N ALA A 135 10.97 18.32 -26.35
CA ALA A 135 10.70 17.89 -24.98
C ALA A 135 10.53 16.36 -24.85
N ALA A 136 9.97 15.71 -25.89
CA ALA A 136 9.79 14.26 -25.91
C ALA A 136 11.14 13.48 -25.95
N HIS A 137 12.21 14.09 -26.48
CA HIS A 137 13.53 13.44 -26.57
C HIS A 137 14.23 13.33 -25.22
N TYR A 138 13.82 14.13 -24.22
CA TYR A 138 14.37 14.08 -22.86
C TYR A 138 13.75 12.97 -22.00
N GLU A 139 12.79 12.21 -22.52
CA GLU A 139 12.21 11.08 -21.79
C GLU A 139 13.19 9.89 -21.69
N SER A 140 13.28 9.27 -20.51
CA SER A 140 14.05 8.04 -20.36
C SER A 140 13.36 6.87 -21.07
N HIS A 141 14.04 6.26 -22.02
CA HIS A 141 13.57 5.06 -22.74
C HIS A 141 13.88 3.74 -22.00
N ILE A 142 14.53 3.82 -20.84
CA ILE A 142 14.92 2.65 -20.05
C ILE A 142 13.66 2.03 -19.43
N GLN A 143 13.38 0.78 -19.79
CA GLN A 143 12.20 0.06 -19.31
C GLN A 143 12.23 -0.11 -17.78
N GLY A 144 11.10 0.17 -17.14
CA GLY A 144 10.91 -0.06 -15.70
C GLY A 144 11.53 0.97 -14.78
N LYS A 145 12.33 1.92 -15.28
CA LYS A 145 12.91 3.00 -14.49
C LYS A 145 12.09 4.29 -14.69
N MET A 146 11.66 4.92 -13.59
CA MET A 146 11.17 6.30 -13.67
C MET A 146 12.39 7.24 -13.80
N PRO A 147 12.40 8.19 -14.76
CA PRO A 147 13.54 9.08 -14.99
C PRO A 147 13.94 9.88 -13.75
N HIS A 148 12.93 10.27 -12.95
CA HIS A 148 13.09 11.08 -11.75
C HIS A 148 12.41 10.44 -10.54
N ASP A 149 12.85 10.82 -9.34
CA ASP A 149 12.27 10.37 -8.08
C ASP A 149 10.92 11.09 -7.84
N PHE A 150 9.92 10.69 -8.63
CA PHE A 150 8.55 11.22 -8.61
C PHE A 150 7.69 10.58 -7.50
N SER A 151 8.34 9.87 -6.56
CA SER A 151 7.71 9.11 -5.48
C SER A 151 6.82 9.99 -4.59
N GLY A 152 7.21 11.25 -4.35
CA GLY A 152 6.42 12.22 -3.58
C GLY A 152 5.17 12.75 -4.29
N TYR A 153 5.04 12.53 -5.60
CA TYR A 153 3.90 12.98 -6.39
C TYR A 153 2.83 11.90 -6.60
N ASP A 154 3.08 10.70 -6.08
CA ASP A 154 2.10 9.61 -6.02
C ASP A 154 1.03 9.93 -4.96
N ARG A 155 0.13 10.87 -5.30
CA ARG A 155 -1.06 11.15 -4.50
C ARG A 155 -2.01 9.97 -4.68
N GLY A 156 -1.96 9.03 -3.73
CA GLY A 156 -2.96 7.97 -3.60
C GLY A 156 -4.36 8.57 -3.51
N SER A 157 -5.39 7.78 -3.83
CA SER A 157 -6.79 8.21 -3.76
C SER A 157 -7.23 8.66 -2.36
N ALA A 158 -6.45 8.33 -1.31
CA ALA A 158 -6.68 8.78 0.06
C ALA A 158 -6.30 10.26 0.32
N ALA A 159 -5.51 10.88 -0.56
CA ALA A 159 -5.04 12.26 -0.39
C ALA A 159 -5.91 13.30 -1.13
N MET A 160 -7.06 12.90 -1.66
CA MET A 160 -8.09 13.79 -2.20
C MET A 160 -9.34 13.66 -1.32
N SER A 161 -9.25 14.22 -0.11
CA SER A 161 -10.38 14.57 0.76
C SER A 161 -10.12 15.94 1.36
#